data_AF-A0A388TK43-F1
#
_entry.id   AF-A0A388TK43-F1
#
_cell.length_a   1.000
_cell.length_b   1.000
_cell.length_c   1.000
_cell.angle_alpha   90.00
_cell.angle_beta   90.00
_cell.angle_gamma   90.00
#
_symmetry.space_group_name_H-M   'P 1'
#
loop_
_entity.id
_entity.type
_entity.pdbx_description
1 polymer ?
#
loop_
_entity_poly.entity_id
_entity_poly.type
_entity_poly.pdbx_seq_one_letter_code
_entity_poly.pdbx_strand_id
1 'polypeptide(L)'
;GHVSLQLHDGKYQLAQDLQIKNGYLQGQSTSLIKITAFSNAFDSISINVSATDIRVIGAGYDQLNLAMTVSSGNLYFQNLALTQGRKEIRQILTGSFPLYSLWDKTRDDQINLRLRLRGEDLVLLTPFLAGTEIASSGNIDISLRGSPDKPLLSAARLDLTNTYIGMDNPYIQGILVRRSDLRLQDNELRINNLEISLLSGEHYTPALNLSGLTRLSEWSLLNPEKIVLQTDLQIQDIKERLAISNLYAGDFELRDAGLSGDLIIPLSVEARAKTDKLIRANEPLGPLLTGSASFANGSLYLAAVDKPVKIKDEKVLSVLLNIDLGIKNDVRVLSTDSLLASNLLGQINISLRDNNPPVRINGSTNYLHIDGRIYLDDGYISFINRKFTLLSLREQEKYFQTNPARRPQDNYIEFTETDRFTMEPHLAVVAQTTVYDTQIVTGSEMLVSEDIMTVPQTITTETDYLVFIDGSIFDLSSVTFEKYKKENMAMVLDGEPYVLKDKITGQTIDQYRFQELTYAISPPLLRSALALARGTGT
;
A
#
# COMPACT_ATOMS: atom_id res chain seq x y z
N GLY A 1 24.41 -40.62 -17.73
CA GLY A 1 25.33 -40.67 -16.58
C GLY A 1 26.30 -41.80 -16.79
N HIS A 2 27.57 -41.60 -16.45
CA HIS A 2 28.58 -42.65 -16.44
C HIS A 2 28.88 -43.02 -14.99
N VAL A 3 28.74 -44.29 -14.64
CA VAL A 3 29.20 -44.84 -13.36
C VAL A 3 30.40 -45.70 -13.68
N SER A 4 31.53 -45.42 -13.04
CA SER A 4 32.72 -46.25 -13.14
C SER A 4 33.17 -46.67 -11.76
N LEU A 5 33.48 -47.95 -11.63
CA LEU A 5 34.05 -48.55 -10.44
C LEU A 5 35.54 -48.76 -10.74
N GLN A 6 36.41 -48.08 -10.01
CA GLN A 6 37.86 -48.18 -10.18
C GLN A 6 38.47 -48.79 -8.93
N LEU A 7 39.41 -49.72 -9.11
CA LEU A 7 40.16 -50.31 -8.01
C LEU A 7 41.48 -49.53 -7.88
N HIS A 8 41.70 -48.87 -6.74
CA HIS A 8 42.93 -48.16 -6.44
C HIS A 8 43.39 -48.51 -5.03
N ASP A 9 44.63 -48.99 -4.88
CA ASP A 9 45.22 -49.44 -3.61
C ASP A 9 44.35 -50.44 -2.81
N GLY A 10 43.68 -51.37 -3.50
CA GLY A 10 42.86 -52.41 -2.88
C GLY A 10 41.51 -51.93 -2.32
N LYS A 11 41.12 -50.67 -2.56
CA LYS A 11 39.80 -50.13 -2.23
C LYS A 11 39.00 -49.84 -3.51
N TYR A 12 37.69 -50.11 -3.45
CA TYR A 12 36.77 -49.77 -4.54
C TYR A 12 36.41 -48.29 -4.48
N GLN A 13 36.77 -47.55 -5.52
CA GLN A 13 36.37 -46.16 -5.73
C GLN A 13 35.17 -46.13 -6.68
N LEU A 14 34.06 -45.54 -6.23
CA LEU A 14 32.92 -45.24 -7.09
C LEU A 14 33.09 -43.81 -7.61
N ALA A 15 33.24 -43.67 -8.92
CA ALA A 15 33.19 -42.40 -9.62
C ALA A 15 31.90 -42.34 -10.44
N GLN A 16 31.04 -41.36 -10.13
CA GLN A 16 29.79 -41.15 -10.84
C GLN A 16 29.76 -39.75 -11.43
N ASP A 17 29.64 -39.71 -12.76
CA ASP A 17 29.45 -38.50 -13.54
C ASP A 17 28.01 -38.43 -14.00
N LEU A 18 27.27 -37.48 -13.44
CA LEU A 18 25.93 -37.14 -13.90
C LEU A 18 26.00 -35.85 -14.71
N GLN A 19 25.85 -35.97 -16.03
CA GLN A 19 25.70 -34.84 -16.93
C GLN A 19 24.22 -34.72 -17.31
N ILE A 20 23.62 -33.60 -16.94
CA ILE A 20 22.24 -33.26 -17.26
C ILE A 20 22.31 -32.16 -18.32
N LYS A 21 22.04 -32.55 -19.59
CA LYS A 21 22.10 -31.65 -20.77
C LYS A 21 21.00 -30.58 -20.79
N ASN A 22 19.91 -30.81 -20.04
CA ASN A 22 18.83 -29.86 -19.77
C ASN A 22 18.20 -30.33 -18.45
N GLY A 23 18.20 -29.48 -17.42
CA GLY A 23 17.77 -29.87 -16.09
C GLY A 23 17.07 -28.75 -15.36
N TYR A 24 16.33 -29.12 -14.32
CA TYR A 24 15.74 -28.17 -13.38
C TYR A 24 16.44 -28.28 -12.03
N LEU A 25 17.00 -27.18 -11.52
CA LEU A 25 17.43 -27.07 -10.13
C LEU A 25 16.39 -26.20 -9.42
N GLN A 26 15.63 -26.78 -8.49
CA GLN A 26 14.47 -26.11 -7.85
C GLN A 26 13.49 -25.46 -8.87
N GLY A 27 13.20 -26.12 -9.99
CA GLY A 27 12.25 -25.63 -10.99
C GLY A 27 12.79 -24.59 -11.97
N GLN A 28 14.09 -24.28 -11.96
CA GLN A 28 14.73 -23.31 -12.87
C GLN A 28 15.52 -24.05 -13.97
N SER A 29 15.33 -23.67 -15.24
CA SER A 29 16.02 -24.29 -16.39
C SER A 29 17.49 -23.91 -16.43
N THR A 30 18.37 -24.87 -16.72
CA THR A 30 19.80 -24.64 -16.98
C THR A 30 20.26 -25.45 -18.19
N SER A 31 21.18 -24.86 -18.94
CA SER A 31 21.74 -25.42 -20.19
C SER A 31 22.66 -26.62 -19.93
N LEU A 32 23.29 -26.70 -18.76
CA LEU A 32 24.11 -27.84 -18.37
C LEU A 32 24.35 -27.87 -16.86
N ILE A 33 24.04 -29.00 -16.21
CA ILE A 33 24.54 -29.33 -14.87
C ILE A 33 25.45 -30.55 -14.99
N LYS A 34 26.66 -30.45 -14.44
CA LYS A 34 27.57 -31.58 -14.25
C LYS A 34 27.83 -31.76 -12.76
N ILE A 35 27.48 -32.94 -12.25
CA ILE A 35 27.81 -33.37 -10.89
C ILE A 35 28.82 -34.51 -11.02
N THR A 36 29.98 -34.35 -10.39
CA THR A 36 30.97 -35.41 -10.25
C THR A 36 31.10 -35.77 -8.78
N ALA A 37 30.97 -37.06 -8.47
CA ALA A 37 31.17 -37.58 -7.13
C ALA A 37 32.26 -38.65 -7.16
N PHE A 38 33.23 -38.53 -6.26
CA PHE A 38 34.36 -39.45 -6.14
C PHE A 38 34.54 -39.87 -4.69
N SER A 39 34.49 -41.17 -4.42
CA SER A 39 34.89 -41.73 -3.13
C SER A 39 36.41 -41.93 -3.08
N ASN A 40 37.08 -41.41 -2.05
CA ASN A 40 38.51 -41.58 -1.87
C ASN A 40 38.84 -42.70 -0.87
N ALA A 41 40.14 -43.00 -0.71
CA ALA A 41 40.61 -44.07 0.18
C ALA A 41 40.37 -43.83 1.69
N PHE A 42 39.85 -42.66 2.09
CA PHE A 42 39.63 -42.24 3.48
C PHE A 42 38.14 -42.15 3.85
N ASP A 43 37.28 -42.94 3.19
CA ASP A 43 35.83 -42.97 3.41
C ASP A 43 35.17 -41.58 3.31
N SER A 44 35.69 -40.74 2.41
CA SER A 44 35.11 -39.44 2.10
C SER A 44 34.74 -39.33 0.63
N ILE A 45 33.63 -38.63 0.37
CA ILE A 45 33.08 -38.44 -0.96
C ILE A 45 33.27 -36.99 -1.35
N SER A 46 34.13 -36.72 -2.33
CA SER A 46 34.27 -35.40 -2.94
C SER A 46 33.17 -35.21 -3.97
N ILE A 47 32.41 -34.11 -3.87
CA ILE A 47 31.30 -33.78 -4.76
C ILE A 47 31.61 -32.43 -5.40
N ASN A 48 31.68 -32.37 -6.72
CA ASN A 48 31.76 -31.12 -7.46
C ASN A 48 30.52 -30.94 -8.31
N VAL A 49 29.88 -29.78 -8.20
CA VAL A 49 28.74 -29.37 -9.01
C VAL A 49 29.19 -28.17 -9.83
N SER A 50 29.15 -28.30 -11.15
CA SER A 50 29.36 -27.19 -12.08
C SER A 50 28.12 -27.00 -12.94
N ALA A 51 27.60 -25.79 -13.03
CA ALA A 51 26.46 -25.47 -13.89
C ALA A 51 26.71 -24.20 -14.71
N THR A 52 26.12 -24.11 -15.91
CA THR A 52 26.15 -22.93 -16.78
C THR A 52 24.75 -22.37 -16.99
N ASP A 53 24.68 -21.06 -17.28
CA ASP A 53 23.45 -20.31 -17.52
C ASP A 53 22.39 -20.62 -16.44
N ILE A 54 22.79 -20.47 -15.18
CA ILE A 54 21.98 -20.82 -14.04
C ILE A 54 21.34 -19.57 -13.47
N ARG A 55 20.04 -19.64 -13.23
CA ARG A 55 19.35 -18.64 -12.44
C ARG A 55 19.27 -19.13 -11.00
N VAL A 56 20.11 -18.56 -10.15
CA VAL A 56 20.07 -18.83 -8.72
C VAL A 56 19.15 -17.76 -8.13
N ILE A 57 17.96 -18.19 -7.70
CA ILE A 57 17.11 -17.34 -6.87
C ILE A 57 16.72 -16.03 -7.60
N GLY A 58 16.25 -16.14 -8.84
CA GLY A 58 15.82 -14.96 -9.61
C GLY A 58 16.95 -14.14 -10.23
N ALA A 59 18.19 -14.26 -9.76
CA ALA A 59 19.38 -13.66 -10.37
C ALA A 59 20.07 -14.63 -11.35
N GLY A 60 20.42 -14.13 -12.53
CA GLY A 60 21.10 -14.92 -13.57
C GLY A 60 22.62 -14.92 -13.38
N TYR A 61 23.23 -16.10 -13.47
CA TYR A 61 24.67 -16.33 -13.40
C TYR A 61 25.12 -17.15 -14.59
N ASP A 62 26.29 -16.81 -15.12
CA ASP A 62 26.91 -17.52 -16.24
C ASP A 62 27.39 -18.90 -15.81
N GLN A 63 27.94 -18.99 -14.59
CA GLN A 63 28.50 -20.23 -14.04
C GLN A 63 28.28 -20.36 -12.53
N LEU A 64 28.07 -21.59 -12.08
CA LEU A 64 28.15 -22.00 -10.68
C LEU A 64 29.19 -23.11 -10.54
N ASN A 65 30.08 -23.01 -9.56
CA ASN A 65 31.01 -24.06 -9.17
C ASN A 65 30.93 -24.27 -7.65
N LEU A 66 30.46 -25.45 -7.24
CA LEU A 66 30.31 -25.84 -5.84
C LEU A 66 31.14 -27.10 -5.58
N ALA A 67 32.13 -27.00 -4.70
CA ALA A 67 32.94 -28.12 -4.22
C ALA A 67 32.57 -28.45 -2.78
N MET A 68 32.22 -29.71 -2.55
CA MET A 68 31.82 -30.25 -1.25
C MET A 68 32.54 -31.55 -0.94
N THR A 69 32.60 -31.92 0.32
CA THR A 69 33.08 -33.24 0.75
C THR A 69 32.16 -33.80 1.81
N VAL A 70 31.73 -35.05 1.66
CA VAL A 70 31.04 -35.79 2.73
C VAL A 70 32.06 -36.66 3.43
N SER A 71 32.23 -36.48 4.74
CA SER A 71 33.09 -37.34 5.56
C SER A 71 32.54 -37.41 6.97
N SER A 72 32.57 -38.61 7.58
CA SER A 72 32.17 -38.82 8.97
C SER A 72 30.77 -38.25 9.27
N GLY A 73 29.82 -38.40 8.35
CA GLY A 73 28.45 -37.89 8.50
C GLY A 73 28.24 -36.41 8.31
N ASN A 74 29.28 -35.66 7.95
CA ASN A 74 29.23 -34.22 7.76
C ASN A 74 29.43 -33.86 6.29
N LEU A 75 28.65 -32.89 5.81
CA LEU A 75 28.82 -32.22 4.53
C LEU A 75 29.66 -30.97 4.72
N TYR A 76 30.86 -30.95 4.17
CA TYR A 76 31.79 -29.82 4.20
C TYR A 76 31.68 -29.02 2.90
N PHE A 77 31.38 -27.73 3.01
CA PHE A 77 31.40 -26.77 1.90
C PHE A 77 32.80 -26.21 1.76
N GLN A 78 33.52 -26.60 0.71
CA GLN A 78 34.90 -26.19 0.46
C GLN A 78 34.96 -24.89 -0.34
N ASN A 79 34.11 -24.79 -1.37
CA ASN A 79 34.05 -23.61 -2.22
C ASN A 79 32.66 -23.50 -2.86
N LEU A 80 32.07 -22.32 -2.85
CA LEU A 80 30.95 -21.94 -3.70
C LEU A 80 31.37 -20.68 -4.46
N ALA A 81 31.51 -20.81 -5.77
CA ALA A 81 31.82 -19.71 -6.68
C ALA A 81 30.70 -19.52 -7.71
N LEU A 82 30.32 -18.27 -7.94
CA LEU A 82 29.34 -17.85 -8.94
C LEU A 82 29.98 -16.84 -9.88
N THR A 83 29.75 -16.95 -11.18
CA THR A 83 30.27 -16.00 -12.17
C THR A 83 29.11 -15.28 -12.82
N GLN A 84 29.19 -13.94 -12.91
CA GLN A 84 28.26 -13.11 -13.66
C GLN A 84 29.05 -12.09 -14.49
N GLY A 85 28.94 -12.18 -15.82
CA GLY A 85 29.79 -11.45 -16.76
C GLY A 85 31.28 -11.78 -16.57
N ARG A 86 32.08 -10.75 -16.25
CA ARG A 86 33.53 -10.90 -15.98
C ARG A 86 33.87 -11.03 -14.50
N LYS A 87 32.87 -10.99 -13.62
CA LYS A 87 33.05 -10.96 -12.16
C LYS A 87 32.83 -12.36 -11.61
N GLU A 88 33.87 -12.91 -10.98
CA GLU A 88 33.79 -14.16 -10.24
C GLU A 88 33.63 -13.86 -8.75
N ILE A 89 32.52 -14.32 -8.18
CA ILE A 89 32.22 -14.26 -6.76
C ILE A 89 32.72 -15.58 -6.16
N ARG A 90 33.63 -15.52 -5.19
CA ARG A 90 34.25 -16.72 -4.58
C ARG A 90 33.92 -16.84 -3.10
N GLN A 91 33.78 -18.10 -2.65
CA GLN A 91 33.62 -18.49 -1.25
C GLN A 91 32.43 -17.82 -0.53
N ILE A 92 31.26 -17.91 -1.17
CA ILE A 92 30.01 -17.38 -0.58
C ILE A 92 29.61 -18.19 0.66
N LEU A 93 29.72 -19.52 0.60
CA LEU A 93 29.35 -20.44 1.67
C LEU A 93 30.54 -21.33 2.02
N THR A 94 30.82 -21.46 3.31
CA THR A 94 31.86 -22.35 3.84
C THR A 94 31.39 -23.01 5.13
N GLY A 95 32.07 -24.10 5.52
CA GLY A 95 31.85 -24.77 6.80
C GLY A 95 31.25 -26.15 6.67
N SER A 96 30.55 -26.63 7.69
CA SER A 96 30.02 -27.99 7.77
C SER A 96 28.56 -28.04 8.20
N PHE A 97 27.83 -29.00 7.62
CA PHE A 97 26.48 -29.35 8.00
C PHE A 97 26.40 -30.83 8.39
N PRO A 98 25.86 -31.18 9.56
CA PRO A 98 25.76 -32.58 9.99
C PRO A 98 24.59 -33.28 9.30
N LEU A 99 24.89 -34.18 8.37
CA LEU A 99 23.87 -34.93 7.64
C LEU A 99 23.21 -36.00 8.51
N TYR A 100 23.96 -36.64 9.43
CA TYR A 100 23.42 -37.69 10.27
C TYR A 100 22.29 -37.22 11.19
N SER A 101 22.35 -36.00 11.70
CA SER A 101 21.27 -35.41 12.51
C SER A 101 19.94 -35.26 11.76
N LEU A 102 19.93 -35.33 10.42
CA LEU A 102 18.68 -35.36 9.64
C LEU A 102 17.96 -36.71 9.75
N TRP A 103 18.69 -37.79 10.03
CA TRP A 103 18.16 -39.17 10.07
C TRP A 103 18.12 -39.76 11.48
N ASP A 104 19.00 -39.28 12.37
CA ASP A 104 19.11 -39.70 13.75
C ASP A 104 19.06 -38.48 14.69
N LYS A 105 17.86 -38.23 15.23
CA LYS A 105 17.60 -37.10 16.14
C LYS A 105 18.31 -37.22 17.50
N THR A 106 18.95 -38.36 17.80
CA THR A 106 19.70 -38.55 19.05
C THR A 106 21.13 -37.99 19.00
N ARG A 107 21.60 -37.60 17.80
CA ARG A 107 22.93 -37.02 17.59
C ARG A 107 22.93 -35.50 17.71
N ASP A 108 23.72 -34.98 18.64
CA ASP A 108 23.93 -33.55 18.87
C ASP A 108 25.09 -32.98 18.04
N ASP A 109 25.16 -33.38 16.77
CA ASP A 109 26.18 -32.87 15.86
C ASP A 109 25.90 -31.38 15.57
N GLN A 110 26.98 -30.59 15.52
CA GLN A 110 26.89 -29.13 15.44
C GLN A 110 26.98 -28.64 13.99
N ILE A 111 26.12 -27.69 13.64
CA ILE A 111 26.24 -26.89 12.42
C ILE A 111 27.39 -25.90 12.62
N ASN A 112 28.13 -25.66 11.54
CA ASN A 112 29.07 -24.55 11.48
C ASN A 112 29.12 -24.05 10.05
N LEU A 113 28.16 -23.21 9.66
CA LEU A 113 28.13 -22.61 8.33
C LEU A 113 28.47 -21.13 8.43
N ARG A 114 29.12 -20.61 7.40
CA ARG A 114 29.42 -19.19 7.26
C ARG A 114 29.07 -18.73 5.85
N LEU A 115 28.23 -17.69 5.79
CA LEU A 115 27.75 -17.03 4.59
C LEU A 115 28.38 -15.64 4.50
N ARG A 116 29.03 -15.33 3.37
CA ARG A 116 29.61 -14.02 3.08
C ARG A 116 29.05 -13.47 1.77
N LEU A 117 28.36 -12.34 1.85
CA LEU A 117 27.79 -11.63 0.71
C LEU A 117 28.33 -10.21 0.67
N ARG A 118 28.71 -9.72 -0.52
CA ARG A 118 29.27 -8.38 -0.71
C ARG A 118 28.61 -7.67 -1.90
N GLY A 119 28.22 -6.41 -1.70
CA GLY A 119 27.63 -5.56 -2.72
C GLY A 119 26.46 -6.24 -3.43
N GLU A 120 26.61 -6.45 -4.73
CA GLU A 120 25.59 -7.07 -5.58
C GLU A 120 25.24 -8.51 -5.19
N ASP A 121 26.13 -9.23 -4.48
CA ASP A 121 25.85 -10.61 -4.04
C ASP A 121 24.68 -10.68 -3.05
N LEU A 122 24.31 -9.55 -2.41
CA LEU A 122 23.14 -9.46 -1.54
C LEU A 122 21.84 -9.78 -2.27
N VAL A 123 21.82 -9.74 -3.61
CA VAL A 123 20.69 -10.21 -4.42
C VAL A 123 20.35 -11.68 -4.14
N LEU A 124 21.28 -12.48 -3.63
CA LEU A 124 21.02 -13.86 -3.21
C LEU A 124 20.07 -13.97 -1.98
N LEU A 125 19.79 -12.85 -1.30
CA LEU A 125 18.79 -12.75 -0.23
C LEU A 125 17.37 -12.45 -0.74
N THR A 126 17.18 -12.27 -2.05
CA THR A 126 15.85 -12.01 -2.66
C THR A 126 14.82 -13.16 -2.63
N PRO A 127 15.11 -14.47 -2.44
CA PRO A 127 14.04 -15.49 -2.46
C PRO A 127 13.14 -15.37 -1.24
N PHE A 128 13.69 -14.79 -0.16
CA PHE A 128 12.95 -14.48 1.06
C PHE A 128 12.06 -13.24 0.88
N LEU A 129 12.24 -12.50 -0.22
CA LEU A 129 11.60 -11.22 -0.52
C LEU A 129 11.03 -11.27 -1.96
N ALA A 130 10.20 -12.28 -2.25
CA ALA A 130 9.64 -12.49 -3.58
C ALA A 130 8.99 -11.20 -4.15
N GLY A 131 9.34 -10.85 -5.40
CA GLY A 131 8.84 -9.63 -6.06
C GLY A 131 9.57 -8.34 -5.67
N THR A 132 10.70 -8.42 -4.95
CA THR A 132 11.55 -7.27 -4.65
C THR A 132 12.87 -7.32 -5.42
N GLU A 133 13.32 -6.15 -5.85
CA GLU A 133 14.67 -5.98 -6.40
C GLU A 133 15.59 -5.48 -5.28
N ILE A 134 16.80 -6.05 -5.15
CA ILE A 134 17.77 -5.61 -4.15
C ILE A 134 19.04 -5.18 -4.86
N ALA A 135 19.45 -3.94 -4.64
CA ALA A 135 20.73 -3.40 -5.07
C ALA A 135 21.46 -2.87 -3.83
N SER A 136 22.70 -3.29 -3.60
CA SER A 136 23.42 -2.92 -2.39
C SER A 136 24.91 -2.73 -2.63
N SER A 137 25.52 -1.86 -1.82
CA SER A 137 26.97 -1.77 -1.64
C SER A 137 27.44 -2.37 -0.30
N GLY A 138 26.50 -2.92 0.48
CA GLY A 138 26.71 -3.43 1.82
C GLY A 138 27.51 -4.74 1.88
N ASN A 139 27.76 -5.23 3.09
CA ASN A 139 28.50 -6.46 3.32
C ASN A 139 27.91 -7.23 4.50
N ILE A 140 27.67 -8.52 4.29
CA ILE A 140 27.06 -9.41 5.27
C ILE A 140 28.00 -10.60 5.50
N ASP A 141 28.32 -10.87 6.76
CA ASP A 141 29.10 -12.04 7.20
C ASP A 141 28.34 -12.71 8.35
N ILE A 142 27.53 -13.71 8.00
CA ILE A 142 26.64 -14.45 8.90
C ILE A 142 27.24 -15.82 9.17
N SER A 143 27.12 -16.28 10.41
CA SER A 143 27.46 -17.61 10.86
C SER A 143 26.23 -18.29 11.45
N LEU A 144 26.09 -19.57 11.13
CA LEU A 144 25.06 -20.46 11.65
C LEU A 144 25.75 -21.57 12.43
N ARG A 145 25.43 -21.67 13.72
CA ARG A 145 26.02 -22.63 14.67
C ARG A 145 24.91 -23.35 15.44
N GLY A 146 25.29 -24.19 16.40
CA GLY A 146 24.34 -24.94 17.23
C GLY A 146 23.88 -26.24 16.56
N SER A 147 22.92 -26.92 17.16
CA SER A 147 22.34 -28.14 16.57
C SER A 147 21.28 -27.79 15.52
N PRO A 148 20.97 -28.69 14.56
CA PRO A 148 19.90 -28.48 13.59
C PRO A 148 18.51 -28.20 14.19
N ASP A 149 18.26 -28.63 15.42
CA ASP A 149 17.00 -28.36 16.11
C ASP A 149 16.97 -27.01 16.82
N LYS A 150 18.14 -26.50 17.22
CA LYS A 150 18.30 -25.18 17.88
C LYS A 150 19.45 -24.40 17.24
N PRO A 151 19.29 -24.00 15.98
CA PRO A 151 20.32 -23.22 15.30
C PRO A 151 20.49 -21.84 15.95
N LEU A 152 21.73 -21.34 15.91
CA LEU A 152 22.15 -20.03 16.42
C LEU A 152 22.72 -19.21 15.26
N LEU A 153 22.08 -18.08 14.98
CA LEU A 153 22.47 -17.14 13.94
C LEU A 153 23.21 -15.95 14.56
N SER A 154 24.43 -15.72 14.10
CA SER A 154 25.31 -14.63 14.56
C SER A 154 25.98 -13.97 13.36
N ALA A 155 26.08 -12.65 13.33
CA ALA A 155 26.78 -11.93 12.26
C ALA A 155 28.01 -11.19 12.81
N ALA A 156 29.17 -11.44 12.20
CA ALA A 156 30.37 -10.67 12.46
C ALA A 156 30.31 -9.28 11.81
N ARG A 157 29.56 -9.16 10.71
CA ARG A 157 29.25 -7.90 10.04
C ARG A 157 27.87 -7.97 9.41
N LEU A 158 27.05 -6.95 9.65
CA LEU A 158 25.72 -6.80 9.05
C LEU A 158 25.56 -5.35 8.61
N ASP A 159 26.11 -5.04 7.44
CA ASP A 159 26.14 -3.69 6.88
C ASP A 159 25.25 -3.64 5.65
N LEU A 160 24.15 -2.90 5.76
CA LEU A 160 23.15 -2.67 4.72
C LEU A 160 23.19 -1.22 4.21
N THR A 161 24.27 -0.49 4.46
CA THR A 161 24.43 0.91 4.02
C THR A 161 24.30 1.03 2.50
N ASN A 162 23.52 2.01 2.04
CA ASN A 162 23.14 2.23 0.64
C ASN A 162 22.53 0.98 -0.02
N THR A 163 21.60 0.33 0.67
CA THR A 163 20.81 -0.78 0.11
C THR A 163 19.46 -0.26 -0.35
N TYR A 164 19.16 -0.45 -1.63
CA TYR A 164 17.84 -0.22 -2.21
C TYR A 164 17.06 -1.53 -2.28
N ILE A 165 15.80 -1.49 -1.86
CA ILE A 165 14.83 -2.58 -1.92
C ILE A 165 13.62 -2.07 -2.71
N GLY A 166 13.46 -2.54 -3.95
CA GLY A 166 12.32 -2.22 -4.80
C GLY A 166 11.06 -2.95 -4.38
N MET A 167 9.91 -2.29 -4.51
CA MET A 167 8.60 -2.79 -4.10
C MET A 167 7.55 -2.56 -5.19
N ASP A 168 6.67 -3.55 -5.37
CA ASP A 168 5.49 -3.43 -6.23
C ASP A 168 4.34 -2.75 -5.47
N ASN A 169 4.49 -1.45 -5.21
CA ASN A 169 3.46 -0.62 -4.59
C ASN A 169 3.36 0.75 -5.31
N PRO A 170 2.15 1.22 -5.65
CA PRO A 170 1.96 2.40 -6.48
C PRO A 170 2.32 3.72 -5.78
N TYR A 171 2.35 3.74 -4.45
CA TYR A 171 2.67 4.93 -3.66
C TYR A 171 4.13 4.94 -3.21
N ILE A 172 4.65 3.78 -2.82
CA ILE A 172 6.03 3.59 -2.35
C ILE A 172 6.72 2.54 -3.22
N GLN A 173 7.60 2.95 -4.11
CA GLN A 173 8.25 2.06 -5.08
C GLN A 173 9.51 1.39 -4.52
N GLY A 174 10.01 1.84 -3.37
CA GLY A 174 11.15 1.19 -2.73
C GLY A 174 11.55 1.79 -1.39
N ILE A 175 12.49 1.11 -0.73
CA ILE A 175 13.12 1.51 0.52
C ILE A 175 14.61 1.66 0.27
N LEU A 176 15.17 2.81 0.64
CA LEU A 176 16.61 3.04 0.68
C LEU A 176 17.09 3.02 2.13
N VAL A 177 17.91 2.04 2.48
CA VAL A 177 18.70 2.02 3.70
C VAL A 177 19.90 2.94 3.50
N ARG A 178 19.87 4.12 4.11
CA ARG A 178 20.97 5.10 4.03
C ARG A 178 22.12 4.71 4.92
N ARG A 179 21.82 4.28 6.14
CA ARG A 179 22.81 3.89 7.16
C ARG A 179 22.24 2.76 8.03
N SER A 180 23.12 1.89 8.50
CA SER A 180 22.74 0.77 9.36
C SER A 180 23.84 0.46 10.37
N ASP A 181 23.50 0.49 11.67
CA ASP A 181 24.28 -0.11 12.76
C ASP A 181 23.47 -1.26 13.36
N LEU A 182 23.77 -2.46 12.86
CA LEU A 182 23.06 -3.69 13.18
C LEU A 182 24.03 -4.70 13.77
N ARG A 183 23.61 -5.37 14.85
CA ARG A 183 24.39 -6.45 15.48
C ARG A 183 23.50 -7.66 15.67
N LEU A 184 23.91 -8.79 15.11
CA LEU A 184 23.20 -10.05 15.28
C LEU A 184 24.07 -11.00 16.09
N GLN A 185 23.59 -11.41 17.26
CA GLN A 185 24.26 -12.39 18.10
C GLN A 185 23.24 -13.39 18.62
N ASP A 186 23.48 -14.67 18.37
CA ASP A 186 22.72 -15.80 18.88
C ASP A 186 21.20 -15.60 18.77
N ASN A 187 20.75 -15.32 17.54
CA ASN A 187 19.35 -15.05 17.17
C ASN A 187 18.77 -13.73 17.67
N GLU A 188 19.56 -12.85 18.28
CA GLU A 188 19.15 -11.52 18.72
C GLU A 188 19.74 -10.44 17.80
N LEU A 189 18.88 -9.80 17.00
CA LEU A 189 19.22 -8.65 16.16
C LEU A 189 18.97 -7.35 16.93
N ARG A 190 20.05 -6.70 17.36
CA ARG A 190 20.05 -5.35 17.91
C ARG A 190 20.18 -4.34 16.79
N ILE A 191 19.23 -3.41 16.76
CA ILE A 191 19.17 -2.28 15.83
C ILE A 191 19.52 -1.05 16.64
N ASN A 192 20.76 -0.59 16.57
CA ASN A 192 21.16 0.63 17.30
C ASN A 192 20.68 1.87 16.55
N ASN A 193 20.83 1.84 15.23
CA ASN A 193 20.33 2.87 14.33
C ASN A 193 20.15 2.30 12.92
N LEU A 194 18.95 2.38 12.37
CA LEU A 194 18.66 2.05 10.98
C LEU A 194 17.95 3.24 10.34
N GLU A 195 18.63 3.92 9.43
CA GLU A 195 18.12 5.10 8.73
C GLU A 195 17.55 4.67 7.37
N ILE A 196 16.23 4.80 7.19
CA ILE A 196 15.53 4.44 5.95
C ILE A 196 14.82 5.64 5.33
N SER A 197 14.84 5.74 4.01
CA SER A 197 13.98 6.66 3.24
C SER A 197 13.12 5.85 2.28
N LEU A 198 11.87 6.24 2.11
CA LEU A 198 10.96 5.61 1.16
C LEU A 198 11.04 6.35 -0.18
N LEU A 199 11.07 5.63 -1.29
CA LEU A 199 10.98 6.21 -2.63
C LEU A 199 9.50 6.34 -3.02
N SER A 200 9.07 7.56 -3.34
CA SER A 200 7.72 7.86 -3.84
C SER A 200 7.80 8.75 -5.09
N GLY A 201 7.48 8.18 -6.25
CA GLY A 201 7.69 8.82 -7.54
C GLY A 201 9.19 9.08 -7.78
N GLU A 202 9.56 10.34 -7.99
CA GLU A 202 10.95 10.76 -8.19
C GLU A 202 11.62 11.27 -6.91
N HIS A 203 10.94 11.15 -5.75
CA HIS A 203 11.39 11.76 -4.50
C HIS A 203 11.56 10.73 -3.38
N TYR A 204 12.53 10.99 -2.51
CA TYR A 204 12.68 10.26 -1.26
C TYR A 204 11.97 11.00 -0.13
N THR A 205 11.26 10.26 0.72
CA THR A 205 10.70 10.79 1.96
C THR A 205 11.81 11.20 2.93
N PRO A 206 11.48 12.03 3.94
CA PRO A 206 12.31 12.16 5.13
C PRO A 206 12.80 10.82 5.67
N ALA A 207 14.00 10.82 6.23
CA ALA A 207 14.61 9.61 6.75
C ALA A 207 13.98 9.22 8.10
N LEU A 208 13.50 7.98 8.19
CA LEU A 208 13.01 7.38 9.43
C LEU A 208 14.17 6.66 10.10
N ASN A 209 14.43 6.96 11.37
CA ASN A 209 15.44 6.27 12.16
C ASN A 209 14.75 5.24 13.06
N LEU A 210 15.16 3.98 12.94
CA LEU A 210 14.65 2.88 13.75
C LEU A 210 15.74 2.40 14.72
N SER A 211 15.32 2.02 15.92
CA SER A 211 16.16 1.38 16.92
C SER A 211 15.37 0.32 17.69
N GLY A 212 16.04 -0.60 18.37
CA GLY A 212 15.40 -1.63 19.19
C GLY A 212 15.95 -3.02 18.95
N LEU A 213 15.09 -4.01 19.08
CA LEU A 213 15.46 -5.43 19.10
C LEU A 213 14.50 -6.29 18.31
N THR A 214 15.04 -7.27 17.59
CA THR A 214 14.27 -8.38 17.02
C THR A 214 14.91 -9.70 17.45
N ARG A 215 14.14 -10.61 18.05
CA ARG A 215 14.62 -11.97 18.39
C ARG A 215 14.01 -13.02 17.46
N LEU A 216 14.85 -13.90 16.94
CA LEU A 216 14.42 -15.06 16.17
C LEU A 216 14.17 -16.22 17.14
N SER A 217 12.93 -16.64 17.27
CA SER A 217 12.50 -17.75 18.11
C SER A 217 11.77 -18.82 17.30
N GLU A 218 11.65 -20.02 17.88
CA GLU A 218 10.90 -21.15 17.30
C GLU A 218 11.31 -21.52 15.87
N TRP A 219 12.62 -21.52 15.59
CA TRP A 219 13.16 -21.92 14.30
C TRP A 219 14.01 -23.19 14.44
N SER A 220 13.77 -24.15 13.55
CA SER A 220 14.45 -25.45 13.49
C SER A 220 14.68 -25.81 12.02
N LEU A 221 15.86 -26.34 11.70
CA LEU A 221 16.16 -26.84 10.36
C LEU A 221 15.61 -28.26 10.15
N LEU A 222 15.34 -29.00 11.23
CA LEU A 222 14.79 -30.36 11.14
C LEU A 222 13.30 -30.34 10.80
N ASN A 223 12.55 -29.40 11.39
CA ASN A 223 11.11 -29.22 11.13
C ASN A 223 10.81 -27.72 10.92
N PRO A 224 11.11 -27.16 9.73
CA PRO A 224 10.90 -25.75 9.46
C PRO A 224 9.40 -25.46 9.22
N GLU A 225 8.60 -25.40 10.29
CA GLU A 225 7.18 -25.06 10.20
C GLU A 225 6.97 -23.54 10.09
N LYS A 226 7.63 -22.79 10.98
CA LYS A 226 7.55 -21.33 11.07
C LYS A 226 8.85 -20.74 11.63
N ILE A 227 9.00 -19.43 11.48
CA ILE A 227 9.94 -18.61 12.23
C ILE A 227 9.11 -17.55 12.96
N VAL A 228 9.39 -17.31 14.23
CA VAL A 228 8.79 -16.22 14.99
C VAL A 228 9.83 -15.13 15.20
N LEU A 229 9.52 -13.93 14.72
CA LEU A 229 10.33 -12.74 14.94
C LEU A 229 9.65 -11.91 16.04
N GLN A 230 10.20 -11.95 17.25
CA GLN A 230 9.71 -11.12 18.35
C GLN A 230 10.30 -9.72 18.18
N THR A 231 9.46 -8.77 17.79
CA THR A 231 9.87 -7.40 17.48
C THR A 231 9.62 -6.48 18.66
N ASP A 232 10.54 -5.57 18.89
CA ASP A 232 10.43 -4.43 19.81
C ASP A 232 11.25 -3.29 19.22
N LEU A 233 10.65 -2.58 18.27
CA LEU A 233 11.27 -1.52 17.48
C LEU A 233 10.62 -0.19 17.80
N GLN A 234 11.43 0.85 17.90
CA GLN A 234 11.01 2.23 18.06
C GLN A 234 11.46 3.03 16.85
N ILE A 235 10.58 3.89 16.38
CA ILE A 235 10.83 4.85 15.30
C ILE A 235 11.01 6.21 15.98
N GLN A 236 12.13 6.87 15.71
CA GLN A 236 12.41 8.19 16.25
C GLN A 236 11.37 9.19 15.75
N ASP A 237 10.91 10.04 16.67
CA ASP A 237 10.04 11.17 16.34
C ASP A 237 10.60 11.98 15.17
N ILE A 238 9.73 12.31 14.23
CA ILE A 238 10.08 13.10 13.05
C ILE A 238 9.06 14.20 12.86
N LYS A 239 9.55 15.37 12.44
CA LYS A 239 8.75 16.53 12.07
C LYS A 239 9.36 17.20 10.86
N GLU A 240 8.92 16.80 9.68
CA GLU A 240 9.50 17.22 8.40
C GLU A 240 8.41 17.34 7.33
N ARG A 241 8.80 17.84 6.15
CA ARG A 241 7.90 17.83 4.98
C ARG A 241 7.89 16.46 4.33
N LEU A 242 6.70 15.89 4.21
CA LEU A 242 6.45 14.61 3.55
C LEU A 242 5.74 14.87 2.21
N ALA A 243 6.28 14.24 1.16
CA ALA A 243 5.62 14.15 -0.13
C ALA A 243 5.52 12.69 -0.52
N ILE A 244 4.29 12.20 -0.68
CA ILE A 244 3.95 10.89 -1.23
C ILE A 244 3.17 11.15 -2.50
N SER A 245 3.72 10.71 -3.63
CA SER A 245 3.18 10.94 -4.97
C SER A 245 1.70 10.55 -5.05
N ASN A 246 0.87 11.48 -5.52
CA ASN A 246 -0.57 11.32 -5.69
C ASN A 246 -1.35 10.97 -4.41
N LEU A 247 -0.78 11.22 -3.22
CA LEU A 247 -1.45 10.94 -1.94
C LEU A 247 -1.40 12.13 -0.99
N TYR A 248 -0.21 12.64 -0.68
CA TYR A 248 -0.04 13.71 0.30
C TYR A 248 1.20 14.56 0.01
N ALA A 249 1.09 15.87 0.22
CA ALA A 249 2.23 16.78 0.24
C ALA A 249 2.02 17.84 1.32
N GLY A 250 2.89 17.91 2.34
CA GLY A 250 2.76 18.88 3.43
C GLY A 250 3.69 18.62 4.60
N ASP A 251 3.43 19.29 5.72
CA ASP A 251 4.16 19.09 6.98
C ASP A 251 3.61 17.86 7.72
N PHE A 252 4.48 16.90 8.00
CA PHE A 252 4.18 15.64 8.67
C PHE A 252 4.92 15.54 9.99
N GLU A 253 4.22 15.01 11.00
CA GLU A 253 4.81 14.71 12.29
C GLU A 253 4.41 13.31 12.73
N LEU A 254 5.39 12.49 13.13
CA LEU A 254 5.20 11.16 13.70
C LEU A 254 5.84 11.16 15.09
N ARG A 255 5.12 10.68 16.09
CA ARG A 255 5.60 10.58 17.46
C ARG A 255 5.28 9.25 18.11
N ASP A 256 6.14 8.82 19.01
CA ASP A 256 5.96 7.63 19.85
C ASP A 256 5.63 6.37 19.02
N ALA A 257 6.18 6.31 17.80
CA ALA A 257 5.89 5.25 16.87
C ALA A 257 6.75 4.02 17.17
N GLY A 258 6.11 2.85 17.23
CA GLY A 258 6.81 1.61 17.57
C GLY A 258 6.11 0.38 17.04
N LEU A 259 6.89 -0.67 16.78
CA LEU A 259 6.41 -1.96 16.31
C LEU A 259 6.80 -3.02 17.33
N SER A 260 5.82 -3.62 17.98
CA SER A 260 6.06 -4.59 19.06
C SER A 260 5.21 -5.86 18.92
N GLY A 261 5.77 -7.00 19.31
CA GLY A 261 5.09 -8.30 19.28
C GLY A 261 5.61 -9.25 18.21
N ASP A 262 4.89 -10.35 18.03
CA ASP A 262 5.37 -11.49 17.25
C ASP A 262 4.99 -11.38 15.78
N LEU A 263 5.98 -11.45 14.91
CA LEU A 263 5.81 -11.64 13.48
C LEU A 263 6.06 -13.11 13.11
N ILE A 264 5.00 -13.80 12.69
CA ILE A 264 5.04 -15.22 12.34
C ILE A 264 5.23 -15.38 10.84
N ILE A 265 6.33 -16.00 10.45
CA ILE A 265 6.66 -16.32 9.05
C ILE A 265 6.41 -17.83 8.83
N PRO A 266 5.31 -18.22 8.16
CA PRO A 266 5.02 -19.62 7.89
C PRO A 266 5.91 -20.16 6.75
N LEU A 267 6.66 -21.23 7.04
CA LEU A 267 7.60 -21.84 6.10
C LEU A 267 7.01 -23.05 5.36
N SER A 268 6.07 -23.78 5.97
CA SER A 268 5.40 -24.93 5.35
C SER A 268 4.06 -24.57 4.70
N VAL A 269 3.60 -25.39 3.74
CA VAL A 269 2.28 -25.22 3.08
C VAL A 269 1.15 -25.27 4.10
N GLU A 270 1.24 -26.18 5.07
CA GLU A 270 0.25 -26.36 6.13
C GLU A 270 0.22 -25.16 7.09
N ALA A 271 1.40 -24.66 7.50
CA ALA A 271 1.51 -23.47 8.33
C ALA A 271 0.98 -22.22 7.62
N ARG A 272 1.23 -22.09 6.31
CA ARG A 272 0.66 -21.02 5.48
C ARG A 272 -0.86 -21.10 5.44
N ALA A 273 -1.42 -22.26 5.10
CA ALA A 273 -2.87 -22.46 5.05
C ALA A 273 -3.54 -22.18 6.40
N LYS A 274 -2.90 -22.56 7.52
CA LYS A 274 -3.37 -22.23 8.86
C LYS A 274 -3.34 -20.72 9.11
N THR A 275 -2.21 -20.07 8.81
CA THR A 275 -2.04 -18.61 8.97
C THR A 275 -3.07 -17.84 8.15
N ASP A 276 -3.26 -18.22 6.89
CA ASP A 276 -4.25 -17.62 5.98
C ASP A 276 -5.67 -17.77 6.52
N LYS A 277 -6.00 -18.90 7.16
CA LYS A 277 -7.30 -19.11 7.79
C LYS A 277 -7.52 -18.14 8.95
N LEU A 278 -6.52 -17.94 9.81
CA LEU A 278 -6.59 -16.98 10.93
C LEU A 278 -6.74 -15.55 10.41
N ILE A 279 -5.95 -15.17 9.40
CA ILE A 279 -6.07 -13.86 8.75
C ILE A 279 -7.48 -13.70 8.17
N ARG A 280 -8.02 -14.70 7.45
CA ARG A 280 -9.39 -14.64 6.91
C ARG A 280 -10.48 -14.57 7.97
N ALA A 281 -10.21 -15.07 9.17
CA ALA A 281 -11.11 -14.99 10.31
C ALA A 281 -10.98 -13.65 11.09
N ASN A 282 -10.14 -12.73 10.62
CA ASN A 282 -9.81 -11.47 11.30
C ASN A 282 -9.31 -11.69 12.74
N GLU A 283 -8.54 -12.76 12.96
CA GLU A 283 -7.87 -12.97 14.24
C GLU A 283 -6.68 -12.01 14.38
N PRO A 284 -6.42 -11.47 15.58
CA PRO A 284 -5.34 -10.52 15.81
C PRO A 284 -3.97 -11.22 15.68
N LEU A 285 -3.40 -11.17 14.48
CA LEU A 285 -2.14 -11.78 14.15
C LEU A 285 -1.13 -10.72 13.72
N GLY A 286 0.09 -10.84 14.24
CA GLY A 286 1.22 -10.01 13.86
C GLY A 286 1.60 -8.96 14.92
N PRO A 287 2.70 -8.23 14.67
CA PRO A 287 3.15 -7.18 15.57
C PRO A 287 2.19 -5.97 15.53
N LEU A 288 2.13 -5.24 16.64
CA LEU A 288 1.36 -4.02 16.83
C LEU A 288 2.22 -2.80 16.52
N LEU A 289 1.79 -2.04 15.50
CA LEU A 289 2.28 -0.70 15.19
C LEU A 289 1.46 0.32 15.98
N THR A 290 2.10 0.98 16.94
CA THR A 290 1.52 2.10 17.70
C THR A 290 2.14 3.42 17.28
N GLY A 291 1.46 4.54 17.56
CA GLY A 291 2.05 5.88 17.47
C GLY A 291 1.00 6.96 17.24
N SER A 292 1.45 8.20 17.13
CA SER A 292 0.62 9.31 16.67
C SER A 292 1.22 9.95 15.43
N ALA A 293 0.39 10.17 14.43
CA ALA A 293 0.73 10.84 13.20
C ALA A 293 -0.07 12.14 13.08
N SER A 294 0.49 13.18 12.50
CA SER A 294 -0.30 14.37 12.17
C SER A 294 0.12 15.06 10.89
N PHE A 295 -0.88 15.65 10.23
CA PHE A 295 -0.72 16.42 9.01
C PHE A 295 -1.01 17.90 9.25
N ALA A 296 -0.22 18.77 8.64
CA ALA A 296 -0.39 20.21 8.63
C ALA A 296 0.06 20.81 7.28
N ASN A 297 -0.38 22.03 6.98
CA ASN A 297 0.09 22.88 5.86
C ASN A 297 0.28 22.09 4.57
N GLY A 298 -0.76 21.38 4.13
CA GLY A 298 -0.62 20.31 3.15
C GLY A 298 -1.85 20.02 2.31
N SER A 299 -1.66 19.18 1.31
CA SER A 299 -2.70 18.73 0.39
C SER A 299 -2.77 17.21 0.37
N LEU A 300 -3.98 16.68 0.53
CA LEU A 300 -4.36 15.29 0.32
C LEU A 300 -4.97 15.16 -1.07
N TYR A 301 -4.51 14.19 -1.85
CA TYR A 301 -4.97 13.99 -3.22
C TYR A 301 -5.89 12.77 -3.30
N LEU A 302 -7.09 12.97 -3.83
CA LEU A 302 -8.00 11.88 -4.16
C LEU A 302 -7.53 11.25 -5.48
N ALA A 303 -7.14 9.98 -5.43
CA ALA A 303 -6.71 9.24 -6.61
C ALA A 303 -7.85 9.15 -7.64
N ALA A 304 -7.55 9.48 -8.90
CA ALA A 304 -8.47 9.26 -10.01
C ALA A 304 -8.72 7.75 -10.19
N VAL A 305 -9.99 7.37 -10.37
CA VAL A 305 -10.46 5.98 -10.38
C VAL A 305 -9.96 5.18 -11.61
N ASP A 306 -9.29 5.84 -12.56
CA ASP A 306 -8.94 5.31 -13.88
C ASP A 306 -8.07 4.03 -13.86
N LYS A 307 -7.39 3.78 -12.74
CA LYS A 307 -6.81 2.47 -12.44
C LYS A 307 -7.21 2.09 -11.03
N PRO A 308 -8.13 1.13 -10.81
CA PRO A 308 -8.25 0.53 -9.50
C PRO A 308 -6.86 0.07 -9.11
N VAL A 309 -6.34 0.60 -8.00
CA VAL A 309 -5.11 0.08 -7.42
C VAL A 309 -5.44 -1.38 -7.12
N LYS A 310 -4.87 -2.29 -7.93
CA LYS A 310 -4.92 -3.72 -7.64
C LYS A 310 -4.03 -3.95 -6.43
N ILE A 311 -4.52 -3.58 -5.25
CA ILE A 311 -4.06 -4.20 -4.02
C ILE A 311 -4.39 -5.66 -4.24
N LYS A 312 -3.37 -6.52 -4.37
CA LYS A 312 -3.59 -7.95 -4.61
C LYS A 312 -4.62 -8.45 -3.60
N ASP A 313 -5.61 -9.21 -4.07
CA ASP A 313 -6.58 -9.90 -3.19
C ASP A 313 -5.91 -10.94 -2.26
N GLU A 314 -4.62 -11.21 -2.48
CA GLU A 314 -3.79 -12.02 -1.60
C GLU A 314 -3.55 -11.28 -0.29
N LYS A 315 -4.24 -11.74 0.76
CA LYS A 315 -4.04 -11.27 2.13
C LYS A 315 -2.56 -11.44 2.51
N VAL A 316 -1.93 -10.33 2.84
CA VAL A 316 -0.49 -10.27 3.13
C VAL A 316 -0.28 -10.48 4.64
N LEU A 317 0.97 -10.68 5.03
CA LEU A 317 1.48 -10.54 6.39
C LEU A 317 0.70 -9.47 7.17
N SER A 318 0.05 -9.89 8.26
CA SER A 318 -0.80 -9.01 9.06
C SER A 318 0.03 -8.19 10.04
N VAL A 319 -0.24 -6.89 10.11
CA VAL A 319 0.27 -5.99 11.15
C VAL A 319 -0.93 -5.37 11.84
N LEU A 320 -0.94 -5.39 13.16
CA LEU A 320 -1.97 -4.74 13.96
C LEU A 320 -1.66 -3.25 14.06
N LEU A 321 -2.68 -2.41 13.99
CA LEU A 321 -2.55 -0.96 14.03
C LEU A 321 -3.22 -0.41 15.29
N ASN A 322 -2.61 0.61 15.86
CA ASN A 322 -3.22 1.49 16.85
C ASN A 322 -2.57 2.87 16.75
N ILE A 323 -3.03 3.64 15.76
CA ILE A 323 -2.43 4.91 15.37
C ILE A 323 -3.45 6.02 15.56
N ASP A 324 -3.07 7.07 16.28
CA ASP A 324 -3.87 8.29 16.38
C ASP A 324 -3.45 9.26 15.27
N LEU A 325 -4.37 9.59 14.36
CA LEU A 325 -4.14 10.51 13.26
C LEU A 325 -4.76 11.88 13.57
N GLY A 326 -3.92 12.88 13.78
CA GLY A 326 -4.33 14.27 13.96
C GLY A 326 -4.28 15.09 12.66
N ILE A 327 -5.31 15.88 12.40
CA ILE A 327 -5.28 16.91 11.34
C ILE A 327 -5.17 18.26 12.02
N LYS A 328 -4.02 18.92 11.85
CA LYS A 328 -3.71 20.18 12.52
C LYS A 328 -4.27 21.35 11.73
N ASN A 329 -3.44 22.13 11.03
CA ASN A 329 -3.90 23.35 10.38
C ASN A 329 -3.67 23.30 8.87
N ASP A 330 -4.51 23.98 8.10
CA ASP A 330 -4.36 24.21 6.65
C ASP A 330 -4.07 22.92 5.86
N VAL A 331 -4.91 21.90 6.08
CA VAL A 331 -4.90 20.67 5.27
C VAL A 331 -6.06 20.71 4.30
N ARG A 332 -5.79 20.56 3.00
CA ARG A 332 -6.80 20.57 1.94
C ARG A 332 -6.93 19.21 1.28
N VAL A 333 -8.14 18.82 0.92
CA VAL A 333 -8.43 17.66 0.07
C VAL A 333 -8.68 18.16 -1.35
N LEU A 334 -7.91 17.65 -2.29
CA LEU A 334 -7.94 18.01 -3.71
C LEU A 334 -8.23 16.79 -4.57
N SER A 335 -9.06 16.93 -5.61
CA SER A 335 -9.08 15.98 -6.73
C SER A 335 -8.51 16.64 -7.99
N THR A 336 -7.64 15.92 -8.70
CA THR A 336 -7.03 16.43 -9.93
C THR A 336 -7.92 16.25 -11.15
N ASP A 337 -8.83 15.26 -11.13
CA ASP A 337 -9.70 14.87 -12.25
C ASP A 337 -11.12 14.49 -11.79
N SER A 338 -12.02 14.22 -12.75
CA SER A 338 -13.38 13.72 -12.50
C SER A 338 -13.31 12.39 -11.74
N LEU A 339 -13.86 12.35 -10.53
CA LEU A 339 -13.79 11.17 -9.66
C LEU A 339 -14.69 10.01 -10.12
N LEU A 340 -15.69 10.30 -10.95
CA LEU A 340 -16.60 9.30 -11.50
C LEU A 340 -16.48 9.23 -13.03
N ALA A 341 -16.57 8.00 -13.56
CA ALA A 341 -16.68 7.74 -14.99
C ALA A 341 -17.90 8.42 -15.65
N SER A 342 -18.86 8.90 -14.86
CA SER A 342 -20.08 9.56 -15.30
C SER A 342 -19.99 11.08 -15.51
N ASN A 343 -18.80 11.71 -15.40
CA ASN A 343 -18.60 13.17 -15.51
C ASN A 343 -19.47 14.04 -14.56
N LEU A 344 -20.13 13.41 -13.58
CA LEU A 344 -21.08 14.06 -12.69
C LEU A 344 -20.39 14.82 -11.55
N LEU A 345 -19.40 14.18 -10.94
CA LEU A 345 -18.55 14.72 -9.88
C LEU A 345 -17.21 15.13 -10.49
N GLY A 346 -17.00 16.44 -10.56
CA GLY A 346 -15.76 17.03 -11.08
C GLY A 346 -14.72 17.22 -9.98
N GLN A 347 -14.25 18.46 -9.84
CA GLN A 347 -13.21 18.85 -8.89
C GLN A 347 -13.73 18.96 -7.45
N ILE A 348 -12.93 18.46 -6.51
CA ILE A 348 -13.07 18.69 -5.07
C ILE A 348 -11.90 19.56 -4.61
N ASN A 349 -12.20 20.61 -3.85
CA ASN A 349 -11.21 21.42 -3.15
C ASN A 349 -11.81 21.85 -1.82
N ILE A 350 -11.49 21.12 -0.76
CA ILE A 350 -12.10 21.28 0.56
C ILE A 350 -11.00 21.46 1.60
N SER A 351 -11.10 22.47 2.45
CA SER A 351 -10.24 22.61 3.62
C SER A 351 -10.81 21.79 4.78
N LEU A 352 -9.95 21.01 5.42
CA LEU A 352 -10.29 20.31 6.66
C LEU A 352 -10.24 21.31 7.82
N ARG A 353 -11.16 21.18 8.78
CA ARG A 353 -11.21 22.02 9.97
C ARG A 353 -9.89 21.99 10.73
N ASP A 354 -9.40 23.16 11.11
CA ASP A 354 -8.20 23.27 11.93
C ASP A 354 -8.39 22.58 13.29
N ASN A 355 -7.37 21.85 13.74
CA ASN A 355 -7.37 21.07 14.98
C ASN A 355 -8.55 20.09 15.08
N ASN A 356 -8.76 19.38 13.98
CA ASN A 356 -9.70 18.27 13.90
C ASN A 356 -9.44 17.27 15.04
N PRO A 357 -10.49 16.73 15.70
CA PRO A 357 -10.32 15.65 16.67
C PRO A 357 -9.53 14.49 16.05
N PRO A 358 -8.57 13.88 16.78
CA PRO A 358 -7.81 12.76 16.26
C PRO A 358 -8.73 11.61 15.83
N VAL A 359 -8.42 11.04 14.67
CA VAL A 359 -9.05 9.83 14.15
C VAL A 359 -8.19 8.65 14.51
N ARG A 360 -8.78 7.60 15.09
CA ARG A 360 -8.04 6.41 15.51
C ARG A 360 -8.09 5.35 14.42
N ILE A 361 -6.92 4.95 13.93
CA ILE A 361 -6.76 3.86 12.97
C ILE A 361 -6.35 2.62 13.75
N ASN A 362 -7.21 1.61 13.79
CA ASN A 362 -6.98 0.36 14.50
C ASN A 362 -7.35 -0.87 13.63
N GLY A 363 -7.26 -2.07 14.22
CA GLY A 363 -7.49 -3.33 13.50
C GLY A 363 -6.21 -3.88 12.90
N SER A 364 -6.31 -4.65 11.81
CA SER A 364 -5.14 -5.18 11.08
C SER A 364 -4.99 -4.51 9.72
N THR A 365 -3.81 -4.57 9.11
CA THR A 365 -3.60 -4.13 7.73
C THR A 365 -4.50 -4.82 6.70
N ASN A 366 -5.08 -5.97 7.05
CA ASN A 366 -6.04 -6.69 6.21
C ASN A 366 -7.51 -6.33 6.53
N TYR A 367 -7.78 -5.76 7.71
CA TYR A 367 -9.09 -5.41 8.25
C TYR A 367 -8.95 -4.15 9.10
N LEU A 368 -8.91 -3.01 8.41
CA LEU A 368 -8.71 -1.71 9.02
C LEU A 368 -10.02 -1.19 9.61
N HIS A 369 -9.92 -0.52 10.74
CA HIS A 369 -11.01 0.22 11.34
C HIS A 369 -10.56 1.66 11.61
N ILE A 370 -11.41 2.62 11.27
CA ILE A 370 -11.09 4.05 11.37
C ILE A 370 -12.21 4.71 12.17
N ASP A 371 -11.90 5.03 13.42
CA ASP A 371 -12.84 5.62 14.38
C ASP A 371 -12.69 7.14 14.45
N GLY A 372 -13.80 7.85 14.26
CA GLY A 372 -13.85 9.30 14.43
C GLY A 372 -14.39 10.02 13.19
N ARG A 373 -14.47 11.34 13.31
CA ARG A 373 -14.99 12.24 12.27
C ARG A 373 -13.93 13.25 11.87
N ILE A 374 -13.79 13.45 10.56
CA ILE A 374 -12.97 14.49 9.97
C ILE A 374 -13.92 15.61 9.53
N TYR A 375 -13.90 16.72 10.24
CA TYR A 375 -14.72 17.89 9.97
C TYR A 375 -14.14 18.72 8.83
N LEU A 376 -15.03 19.26 8.02
CA LEU A 376 -14.74 20.10 6.87
C LEU A 376 -15.10 21.54 7.23
N ASP A 377 -14.29 22.50 6.79
CA ASP A 377 -14.49 23.91 7.12
C ASP A 377 -15.04 24.70 5.94
N ASP A 378 -14.24 24.82 4.87
CA ASP A 378 -14.60 25.56 3.67
C ASP A 378 -14.20 24.84 2.38
N GLY A 379 -14.54 25.45 1.24
CA GLY A 379 -14.17 24.97 -0.08
C GLY A 379 -15.38 24.65 -0.95
N TYR A 380 -15.18 23.83 -1.97
CA TYR A 380 -16.23 23.50 -2.93
C TYR A 380 -16.13 22.06 -3.45
N ILE A 381 -17.28 21.56 -3.89
CA ILE A 381 -17.43 20.34 -4.69
C ILE A 381 -18.06 20.73 -6.01
N SER A 382 -17.50 20.26 -7.13
CA SER A 382 -18.05 20.54 -8.45
C SER A 382 -18.98 19.41 -8.90
N PHE A 383 -20.22 19.77 -9.25
CA PHE A 383 -21.17 18.86 -9.90
C PHE A 383 -21.58 19.45 -11.25
N ILE A 384 -21.56 18.63 -12.32
CA ILE A 384 -22.04 19.04 -13.67
C ILE A 384 -21.36 20.37 -14.10
N ASN A 385 -20.04 20.46 -13.93
CA ASN A 385 -19.23 21.66 -14.20
C ASN A 385 -19.64 22.94 -13.46
N ARG A 386 -20.40 22.83 -12.36
CA ARG A 386 -20.77 23.93 -11.48
C ARG A 386 -20.18 23.70 -10.09
N LYS A 387 -19.56 24.74 -9.52
CA LYS A 387 -19.00 24.69 -8.16
C LYS A 387 -20.11 24.92 -7.14
N PHE A 388 -20.21 24.03 -6.16
CA PHE A 388 -21.05 24.17 -4.98
C PHE A 388 -20.13 24.42 -3.77
N THR A 389 -20.25 25.59 -3.15
CA THR A 389 -19.46 26.00 -1.97
C THR A 389 -20.02 25.37 -0.71
N LEU A 390 -19.18 24.76 0.13
CA LEU A 390 -19.57 24.22 1.42
C LEU A 390 -20.25 25.28 2.28
N LEU A 391 -21.40 24.93 2.85
CA LEU A 391 -22.13 25.83 3.76
C LEU A 391 -21.74 25.56 5.21
N SER A 392 -21.35 26.62 5.92
CA SER A 392 -21.21 26.59 7.38
C SER A 392 -22.56 26.35 8.07
N LEU A 393 -22.55 25.91 9.34
CA LEU A 393 -23.75 25.75 10.17
C LEU A 393 -24.68 26.96 10.12
N ARG A 394 -24.11 28.17 10.26
CA ARG A 394 -24.85 29.44 10.25
C ARG A 394 -25.46 29.76 8.89
N GLU A 395 -24.85 29.31 7.79
CA GLU A 395 -25.41 29.52 6.46
C GLU A 395 -26.51 28.51 6.16
N GLN A 396 -26.34 27.25 6.57
CA GLN A 396 -27.36 26.22 6.50
C GLN A 396 -28.65 26.64 7.23
N GLU A 397 -28.53 27.31 8.38
CA GLU A 397 -29.66 27.87 9.11
C GLU A 397 -30.57 28.74 8.23
N LYS A 398 -30.04 29.46 7.23
CA LYS A 398 -30.86 30.33 6.35
C LYS A 398 -31.83 29.54 5.47
N TYR A 399 -31.49 28.30 5.14
CA TYR A 399 -32.28 27.44 4.26
C TYR A 399 -33.24 26.53 5.04
N PHE A 400 -32.87 26.14 6.27
CA PHE A 400 -33.62 25.13 7.02
C PHE A 400 -34.66 25.71 7.99
N GLN A 401 -34.79 27.04 8.11
CA GLN A 401 -35.76 27.67 9.02
C GLN A 401 -37.20 27.22 8.77
N THR A 402 -37.54 27.01 7.50
CA THR A 402 -38.88 26.72 7.02
C THR A 402 -39.10 25.22 6.74
N ASN A 403 -38.04 24.41 6.77
CA ASN A 403 -38.08 22.98 6.46
C ASN A 403 -37.79 22.13 7.70
N PRO A 404 -38.82 21.62 8.42
CA PRO A 404 -38.62 20.87 9.67
C PRO A 404 -37.93 19.52 9.47
N ALA A 405 -37.84 19.01 8.23
CA ALA A 405 -37.15 17.76 7.92
C ALA A 405 -35.61 17.91 7.92
N ARG A 406 -35.09 19.14 7.84
CA ARG A 406 -33.65 19.42 7.81
C ARG A 406 -33.22 20.14 9.08
N ARG A 407 -32.03 19.80 9.57
CA ARG A 407 -31.38 20.49 10.70
C ARG A 407 -29.97 20.88 10.27
N PRO A 408 -29.48 22.09 10.64
CA PRO A 408 -28.10 22.46 10.40
C PRO A 408 -27.17 21.44 11.08
N GLN A 409 -26.17 20.98 10.34
CA GLN A 409 -25.17 20.05 10.86
C GLN A 409 -23.77 20.38 10.33
N ASP A 410 -22.76 19.98 11.07
CA ASP A 410 -21.38 20.09 10.62
C ASP A 410 -21.17 19.26 9.34
N ASN A 411 -20.34 19.79 8.43
CA ASN A 411 -19.86 19.00 7.30
C ASN A 411 -18.74 18.09 7.80
N TYR A 412 -18.83 16.78 7.55
CA TYR A 412 -17.81 15.84 8.00
C TYR A 412 -17.71 14.61 7.10
N ILE A 413 -16.60 13.89 7.27
CA ILE A 413 -16.34 12.55 6.73
C ILE A 413 -16.19 11.59 7.91
N GLU A 414 -16.91 10.49 7.88
CA GLU A 414 -16.70 9.36 8.80
C GLU A 414 -16.49 8.09 7.97
N PHE A 415 -15.85 7.07 8.54
CA PHE A 415 -15.60 5.83 7.82
C PHE A 415 -16.49 4.75 8.42
N THR A 416 -17.31 4.13 7.57
CA THR A 416 -18.21 3.05 8.00
C THR A 416 -17.75 1.74 7.41
N GLU A 417 -17.79 0.69 8.23
CA GLU A 417 -17.53 -0.67 7.79
C GLU A 417 -18.72 -1.19 6.97
N THR A 418 -18.45 -1.81 5.83
CA THR A 418 -19.47 -2.47 5.01
C THR A 418 -19.66 -3.92 5.43
N ASP A 419 -20.72 -4.56 4.93
CA ASP A 419 -20.98 -6.00 5.09
C ASP A 419 -19.83 -6.90 4.58
N ARG A 420 -18.86 -6.35 3.84
CA ARG A 420 -17.68 -7.05 3.32
C ARG A 420 -16.40 -6.76 4.08
N PHE A 421 -16.49 -6.14 5.27
CA PHE A 421 -15.34 -5.71 6.07
C PHE A 421 -14.41 -4.74 5.31
N THR A 422 -14.99 -3.95 4.41
CA THR A 422 -14.27 -2.85 3.74
C THR A 422 -14.68 -1.55 4.39
N MET A 423 -13.74 -0.61 4.53
CA MET A 423 -14.06 0.74 4.99
C MET A 423 -14.50 1.59 3.79
N GLU A 424 -15.66 2.23 3.91
CA GLU A 424 -16.15 3.21 2.94
C GLU A 424 -16.25 4.60 3.59
N PRO A 425 -15.81 5.66 2.89
CA PRO A 425 -15.99 7.02 3.38
C PRO A 425 -17.47 7.41 3.24
N HIS A 426 -18.09 7.74 4.37
CA HIS A 426 -19.41 8.32 4.47
C HIS A 426 -19.28 9.83 4.65
N LEU A 427 -19.82 10.59 3.69
CA LEU A 427 -19.83 12.05 3.74
C LEU A 427 -21.19 12.54 4.21
N ALA A 428 -21.16 13.53 5.10
CA ALA A 428 -22.31 14.36 5.46
C ALA A 428 -21.95 15.80 5.06
N VAL A 429 -22.41 16.23 3.88
CA VAL A 429 -22.02 17.51 3.28
C VAL A 429 -23.24 18.27 2.76
N VAL A 430 -23.27 19.57 3.03
CA VAL A 430 -24.20 20.54 2.45
C VAL A 430 -23.39 21.61 1.73
N ALA A 431 -23.64 21.79 0.43
CA ALA A 431 -22.97 22.81 -0.36
C ALA A 431 -23.97 23.55 -1.28
N GLN A 432 -23.62 24.76 -1.72
CA GLN A 432 -24.53 25.70 -2.37
C GLN A 432 -23.93 26.31 -3.64
N THR A 433 -24.79 26.53 -4.64
CA THR A 433 -24.50 27.44 -5.75
C THR A 433 -25.69 28.35 -5.98
N THR A 434 -25.42 29.59 -6.39
CA THR A 434 -26.43 30.50 -6.91
C THR A 434 -26.45 30.47 -8.43
N VAL A 435 -27.64 30.49 -9.02
CA VAL A 435 -27.89 30.63 -10.45
C VAL A 435 -28.69 31.90 -10.69
N TYR A 436 -28.21 32.71 -11.63
CA TYR A 436 -28.88 33.94 -12.07
C TYR A 436 -29.55 33.69 -13.41
N ASP A 437 -30.86 33.90 -13.46
CA ASP A 437 -31.64 33.85 -14.69
C ASP A 437 -32.08 35.25 -15.08
N THR A 438 -31.69 35.66 -16.28
CA THR A 438 -32.11 36.93 -16.87
C THR A 438 -33.26 36.66 -17.84
N GLN A 439 -34.45 37.14 -17.50
CA GLN A 439 -35.58 37.16 -18.42
C GLN A 439 -35.76 38.57 -18.97
N ILE A 440 -35.88 38.68 -20.29
CA ILE A 440 -36.25 39.92 -20.95
C ILE A 440 -37.77 39.92 -21.02
N VAL A 441 -38.41 40.77 -20.22
CA VAL A 441 -39.86 40.95 -20.24
C VAL A 441 -40.16 42.14 -21.15
N THR A 442 -40.74 41.87 -22.31
CA THR A 442 -41.44 42.87 -23.10
C THR A 442 -42.76 43.15 -22.38
N GLY A 443 -42.90 44.36 -21.81
CA GLY A 443 -44.08 44.74 -21.06
C GLY A 443 -45.36 44.49 -21.85
N SER A 444 -46.30 43.79 -21.23
CA SER A 444 -47.65 43.58 -21.77
C SER A 444 -48.34 44.93 -21.90
N GLU A 445 -48.95 45.17 -23.07
CA GLU A 445 -49.64 46.40 -23.45
C GLU A 445 -50.51 46.97 -22.32
N MET A 446 -50.11 48.12 -21.77
CA MET A 446 -51.09 49.05 -21.23
C MET A 446 -51.67 49.82 -22.42
N LEU A 447 -52.89 49.46 -22.81
CA LEU A 447 -53.75 50.30 -23.64
C LEU A 447 -53.88 51.66 -22.94
N VAL A 448 -53.13 52.68 -23.36
CA VAL A 448 -53.58 54.04 -23.75
C VAL A 448 -52.35 54.82 -24.31
N SER A 449 -52.54 55.35 -25.52
CA SER A 449 -51.76 56.39 -26.25
C SER A 449 -50.46 55.98 -26.97
N GLU A 450 -50.40 56.44 -28.23
CA GLU A 450 -49.34 56.28 -29.21
C GLU A 450 -48.02 56.92 -28.74
N ASP A 451 -46.89 56.30 -29.11
CA ASP A 451 -45.49 56.65 -28.81
C ASP A 451 -44.93 56.32 -27.42
N ILE A 452 -44.85 55.03 -27.08
CA ILE A 452 -43.91 54.55 -26.07
C ILE A 452 -43.04 53.44 -26.67
N MET A 453 -41.75 53.74 -26.88
CA MET A 453 -40.71 52.72 -26.99
C MET A 453 -40.76 51.85 -25.74
N THR A 454 -41.23 50.61 -25.87
CA THR A 454 -41.14 49.61 -24.80
C THR A 454 -39.67 49.28 -24.59
N VAL A 455 -39.06 49.88 -23.56
CA VAL A 455 -37.71 49.51 -23.14
C VAL A 455 -37.81 48.12 -22.52
N PRO A 456 -37.16 47.09 -23.09
CA PRO A 456 -37.17 45.77 -22.50
C PRO A 456 -36.62 45.84 -21.08
N GLN A 457 -37.44 45.43 -20.10
CA GLN A 457 -36.97 45.30 -18.72
C GLN A 457 -36.33 43.93 -18.56
N THR A 458 -35.07 43.93 -18.11
CA THR A 458 -34.38 42.68 -17.75
C THR A 458 -34.66 42.40 -16.28
N ILE A 459 -35.39 41.33 -15.99
CA ILE A 459 -35.60 40.85 -14.62
C ILE A 459 -34.55 39.77 -14.38
N THR A 460 -33.74 39.94 -13.33
CA THR A 460 -32.81 38.91 -12.87
C THR A 460 -33.42 38.19 -11.67
N THR A 461 -33.68 36.89 -11.82
CA THR A 461 -34.11 36.04 -10.72
C THR A 461 -32.93 35.25 -10.17
N GLU A 462 -32.77 35.30 -8.85
CA GLU A 462 -31.76 34.56 -8.10
C GLU A 462 -32.38 33.24 -7.61
N THR A 463 -31.77 32.11 -7.97
CA THR A 463 -32.18 30.78 -7.50
C THR A 463 -30.98 30.09 -6.88
N ASP A 464 -31.14 29.61 -5.65
CA ASP A 464 -30.10 28.84 -4.98
C ASP A 464 -30.36 27.35 -5.14
N TYR A 465 -29.29 26.61 -5.37
CA TYR A 465 -29.30 25.15 -5.39
C TYR A 465 -28.41 24.64 -4.28
N LEU A 466 -28.96 23.81 -3.41
CA LEU A 466 -28.20 23.05 -2.44
C LEU A 466 -27.93 21.65 -2.98
N VAL A 467 -26.73 21.13 -2.74
CA VAL A 467 -26.40 19.72 -2.89
C VAL A 467 -26.14 19.12 -1.52
N PHE A 468 -26.76 17.98 -1.28
CA PHE A 468 -26.60 17.16 -0.09
C PHE A 468 -25.89 15.87 -0.49
N ILE A 469 -24.82 15.55 0.23
CA ILE A 469 -24.18 14.24 0.18
C ILE A 469 -24.36 13.63 1.56
N ASP A 470 -25.08 12.52 1.63
CA ASP A 470 -25.34 11.75 2.85
C ASP A 470 -25.17 10.27 2.53
N GLY A 471 -23.91 9.83 2.56
CA GLY A 471 -23.47 8.53 2.11
C GLY A 471 -22.11 8.55 1.40
N SER A 472 -21.83 7.47 0.66
CA SER A 472 -20.63 7.36 -0.16
C SER A 472 -20.71 8.27 -1.40
N ILE A 473 -19.64 9.02 -1.70
CA ILE A 473 -19.52 9.81 -2.94
C ILE A 473 -19.53 8.96 -4.21
N PHE A 474 -19.28 7.66 -4.06
CA PHE A 474 -19.29 6.71 -5.17
C PHE A 474 -20.69 6.15 -5.44
N ASP A 475 -21.66 6.39 -4.56
CA ASP A 475 -23.06 6.03 -4.77
C ASP A 475 -23.93 7.27 -5.01
N LEU A 476 -24.47 7.36 -6.23
CA LEU A 476 -25.39 8.44 -6.62
C LEU A 476 -26.65 8.50 -5.75
N SER A 477 -27.02 7.41 -5.06
CA SER A 477 -28.17 7.42 -4.15
C SER A 477 -27.95 8.30 -2.90
N SER A 478 -26.69 8.61 -2.61
CA SER A 478 -26.26 9.49 -1.51
C SER A 478 -26.36 10.97 -1.87
N VAL A 479 -26.57 11.32 -3.15
CA VAL A 479 -26.53 12.71 -3.64
C VAL A 479 -27.93 13.21 -4.00
N THR A 480 -28.33 14.32 -3.39
CA THR A 480 -29.63 14.98 -3.63
C THR A 480 -29.43 16.48 -3.87
N PHE A 481 -30.18 17.05 -4.82
CA PHE A 481 -30.21 18.49 -5.04
C PHE A 481 -31.56 19.08 -4.62
N GLU A 482 -31.53 20.23 -3.96
CA GLU A 482 -32.73 20.98 -3.58
C GLU A 482 -32.65 22.40 -4.15
N LYS A 483 -33.78 22.92 -4.61
CA LYS A 483 -33.89 24.25 -5.21
C LYS A 483 -34.56 25.19 -4.22
N TYR A 484 -34.01 26.37 -4.03
CA TYR A 484 -34.51 27.39 -3.11
C TYR A 484 -34.72 28.72 -3.83
N LYS A 485 -35.82 29.40 -3.45
CA LYS A 485 -36.13 30.77 -3.88
C LYS A 485 -36.22 31.68 -2.68
N LYS A 486 -35.97 32.96 -2.91
CA LYS A 486 -36.09 34.00 -1.88
C LYS A 486 -37.52 34.54 -1.87
N GLU A 487 -38.25 34.27 -0.79
CA GLU A 487 -39.61 34.77 -0.55
C GLU A 487 -39.64 35.57 0.76
N ASN A 488 -40.09 36.83 0.73
CA ASN A 488 -40.20 37.68 1.93
C ASN A 488 -38.93 37.71 2.81
N MET A 489 -37.75 37.72 2.16
CA MET A 489 -36.41 37.67 2.78
C MET A 489 -35.99 36.31 3.37
N ALA A 490 -36.84 35.28 3.33
CA ALA A 490 -36.51 33.91 3.71
C ALA A 490 -36.21 33.04 2.48
N MET A 491 -35.38 32.01 2.66
CA MET A 491 -35.19 30.98 1.63
C MET A 491 -36.24 29.90 1.82
N VAL A 492 -36.96 29.57 0.74
CA VAL A 492 -38.04 28.59 0.75
C VAL A 492 -37.75 27.53 -0.32
N LEU A 493 -37.95 26.26 0.03
CA LEU A 493 -37.81 25.14 -0.88
C LEU A 493 -38.82 25.26 -2.03
N ASP A 494 -38.33 25.25 -3.26
CA ASP A 494 -39.10 25.41 -4.49
C ASP A 494 -39.21 24.07 -5.23
N GLY A 495 -40.26 23.32 -4.93
CA GLY A 495 -40.56 22.03 -5.55
C GLY A 495 -39.93 20.82 -4.87
N GLU A 496 -39.99 19.67 -5.53
CA GLU A 496 -39.44 18.42 -4.99
C GLU A 496 -37.93 18.31 -5.21
N PRO A 497 -37.18 17.71 -4.26
CA PRO A 497 -35.76 17.42 -4.44
C PRO A 497 -35.48 16.59 -5.71
N TYR A 498 -34.32 16.82 -6.32
CA TYR A 498 -33.78 16.02 -7.39
C TYR A 498 -32.89 14.93 -6.78
N VAL A 499 -33.45 13.74 -6.59
CA VAL A 499 -32.72 12.55 -6.10
C VAL A 499 -32.13 11.81 -7.30
N LEU A 500 -30.81 11.65 -7.38
CA LEU A 500 -30.17 11.05 -8.57
C LEU A 500 -30.42 9.55 -8.71
N LYS A 501 -30.62 8.86 -7.58
CA LYS A 501 -30.96 7.43 -7.54
C LYS A 501 -31.72 7.13 -6.26
N ASP A 502 -32.85 6.47 -6.38
CA ASP A 502 -33.68 6.11 -5.24
C ASP A 502 -32.99 5.03 -4.37
N LYS A 503 -32.90 5.27 -3.06
CA LYS A 503 -32.20 4.39 -2.11
C LYS A 503 -32.89 3.02 -1.94
N ILE A 504 -34.21 2.92 -2.17
CA ILE A 504 -35.01 1.70 -1.91
C ILE A 504 -35.11 0.84 -3.17
N THR A 505 -35.44 1.46 -4.30
CA THR A 505 -35.72 0.80 -5.57
C THR A 505 -34.47 0.70 -6.46
N GLY A 506 -33.43 1.50 -6.18
CA GLY A 506 -32.22 1.60 -7.00
C GLY A 506 -32.42 2.27 -8.36
N GLN A 507 -33.63 2.76 -8.65
CA GLN A 507 -33.93 3.43 -9.91
C GLN A 507 -33.24 4.79 -9.95
N THR A 508 -32.50 5.06 -11.03
CA THR A 508 -31.93 6.38 -11.28
C THR A 508 -33.03 7.38 -11.60
N ILE A 509 -32.78 8.65 -11.30
CA ILE A 509 -33.63 9.78 -11.67
C ILE A 509 -34.12 9.64 -13.12
N ASP A 510 -35.39 9.97 -13.36
CA ASP A 510 -35.91 10.07 -14.72
C ASP A 510 -35.00 11.01 -15.53
N GLN A 511 -34.61 10.56 -16.73
CA GLN A 511 -33.76 11.30 -17.65
C GLN A 511 -34.27 12.73 -17.87
N TYR A 512 -35.59 12.94 -17.87
CA TYR A 512 -36.17 14.28 -17.97
C TYR A 512 -35.78 15.19 -16.79
N ARG A 513 -35.96 14.72 -15.54
CA ARG A 513 -35.62 15.50 -14.34
C ARG A 513 -34.10 15.72 -14.23
N PHE A 514 -33.29 14.74 -14.64
CA PHE A 514 -31.84 14.90 -14.70
C PHE A 514 -31.41 15.98 -15.70
N GLN A 515 -32.02 15.96 -16.88
CA GLN A 515 -31.82 16.96 -17.91
C GLN A 515 -32.31 18.35 -17.48
N GLU A 516 -33.41 18.43 -16.72
CA GLU A 516 -33.91 19.66 -16.12
C GLU A 516 -32.89 20.24 -15.14
N LEU A 517 -32.41 19.43 -14.19
CA LEU A 517 -31.37 19.83 -13.23
C LEU A 517 -30.10 20.28 -13.95
N THR A 518 -29.59 19.46 -14.88
CA THR A 518 -28.40 19.76 -15.68
C THR A 518 -28.55 21.08 -16.41
N TYR A 519 -29.69 21.32 -17.06
CA TYR A 519 -29.97 22.58 -17.72
C TYR A 519 -30.02 23.74 -16.72
N ALA A 520 -30.72 23.57 -15.59
CA ALA A 520 -30.95 24.62 -14.61
C ALA A 520 -29.64 25.13 -14.00
N ILE A 521 -28.71 24.23 -13.65
CA ILE A 521 -27.44 24.60 -13.01
C ILE A 521 -26.30 24.87 -13.99
N SER A 522 -26.50 24.59 -15.29
CA SER A 522 -25.50 24.84 -16.32
C SER A 522 -25.19 26.33 -16.48
N PRO A 523 -23.91 26.70 -16.74
CA PRO A 523 -23.55 28.05 -17.16
C PRO A 523 -24.38 28.53 -18.38
N PRO A 524 -24.65 29.85 -18.53
CA PRO A 524 -25.47 30.39 -19.61
C PRO A 524 -25.10 29.91 -21.01
N LEU A 525 -23.79 29.87 -21.34
CA LEU A 525 -23.30 29.38 -22.64
C LEU A 525 -23.69 27.91 -22.90
N LEU A 526 -23.59 27.05 -21.87
CA LEU A 526 -24.00 25.65 -21.96
C LEU A 526 -25.52 25.53 -22.09
N ARG A 527 -26.30 26.37 -21.40
CA ARG A 527 -27.76 26.41 -21.55
C ARG A 527 -28.17 26.78 -22.98
N SER A 528 -27.51 27.76 -23.60
CA SER A 528 -27.75 28.11 -25.00
C SER A 528 -27.39 26.97 -25.96
N ALA A 529 -26.27 26.28 -25.73
CA ALA A 529 -25.88 25.11 -26.54
C ALA A 529 -26.87 23.94 -26.37
N LEU A 530 -27.31 23.65 -25.14
CA LEU A 530 -28.31 22.62 -24.84
C LEU A 530 -29.69 22.96 -25.44
N ALA A 531 -30.08 24.24 -25.43
CA ALA A 531 -31.32 24.70 -26.07
C ALA A 531 -31.28 24.55 -27.59
N LEU A 532 -30.14 24.84 -28.23
CA LEU A 532 -29.93 24.63 -29.66
C LEU A 532 -29.99 23.13 -30.03
N ALA A 533 -29.36 22.26 -29.23
CA ALA A 533 -29.41 20.81 -29.45
C ALA A 533 -30.82 20.22 -29.28
N ARG A 534 -31.63 20.77 -28.36
CA ARG A 534 -33.05 20.41 -28.21
C ARG A 534 -33.93 20.94 -29.34
N GLY A 535 -33.58 22.08 -29.93
CA GLY A 535 -34.31 22.71 -31.04
C GLY A 535 -34.07 22.07 -32.41
N THR A 536 -33.03 21.24 -32.58
CA THR A 536 -32.71 20.56 -33.85
C THR A 536 -33.32 19.16 -33.98
N GLY A 537 -34.22 18.76 -33.08
CA GLY A 537 -34.91 17.48 -33.09
C GLY A 537 -36.40 17.61 -33.40
N THR A 538 -36.74 18.02 -34.62
CA THR A 538 -38.06 17.80 -35.25
C THR A 538 -37.85 17.42 -36.71
#